data_AF-G4RKJ6-F1
#
_entry.id   AF-G4RKJ6-F1
#
_cell.length_a   1.000
_cell.length_b   1.000
_cell.length_c   1.000
_cell.angle_alpha   90.00
_cell.angle_beta   90.00
_cell.angle_gamma   90.00
#
_symmetry.space_group_name_H-M   'P 1'
#
loop_
_entity.id
_entity.type
_entity.pdbx_description
1 polymer ?
#
loop_
_entity_poly.entity_id
_entity_poly.type
_entity_poly.pdbx_seq_one_letter_code
_entity_poly.pdbx_strand_id
1 'polypeptide(L)'
;MEFVNAWLLLRLTRLVASRRAIDYDELLSLFGESAFSLVKLAEELGLIKWARVDAGRTKAVYTLGPAGRRLIGETERGCGISARVNYGVLYVEICGAVYRAEPTPSYLLSMAEKLYKLAGYNDMREMYKALRSAVETALRSAPGLEKYFLRTQY
;
A
#
# COMPACT_ATOMS: atom_id res chain seq x y z
N MET A 1 3.45 -5.59 -18.06
CA MET A 1 2.69 -5.63 -16.80
C MET A 1 2.51 -4.19 -16.35
N GLU A 2 1.32 -3.64 -16.50
CA GLU A 2 0.99 -2.35 -15.88
C GLU A 2 1.17 -2.52 -14.38
N PHE A 3 1.99 -1.67 -13.77
CA PHE A 3 2.13 -1.57 -12.32
C PHE A 3 0.80 -1.06 -11.76
N VAL A 4 -0.19 -1.93 -11.61
CA VAL A 4 -1.35 -1.60 -10.79
C VAL A 4 -0.79 -1.35 -9.39
N ASN A 5 -0.89 -0.10 -8.97
CA ASN A 5 -0.23 0.39 -7.78
C ASN A 5 -0.73 -0.42 -6.59
N ALA A 6 0.14 -1.21 -5.96
CA ALA A 6 -0.21 -2.02 -4.80
C ALA A 6 -0.85 -1.19 -3.67
N TRP A 7 -0.58 0.12 -3.64
CA TRP A 7 -1.29 1.12 -2.84
C TRP A 7 -2.80 1.18 -3.10
N LEU A 8 -3.23 1.19 -4.37
CA LEU A 8 -4.64 1.21 -4.74
C LEU A 8 -5.35 -0.08 -4.29
N LEU A 9 -4.68 -1.23 -4.42
CA LEU A 9 -5.22 -2.52 -3.97
C LEU A 9 -5.41 -2.56 -2.45
N LEU A 10 -4.41 -2.09 -1.69
CA LEU A 10 -4.51 -1.99 -0.24
C LEU A 10 -5.61 -1.00 0.18
N ARG A 11 -5.70 0.15 -0.49
CA ARG A 11 -6.75 1.16 -0.24
C ARG A 11 -8.14 0.62 -0.52
N LEU A 12 -8.34 -0.08 -1.64
CA LEU A 12 -9.59 -0.78 -1.96
C LEU A 12 -9.93 -1.82 -0.90
N THR A 13 -8.98 -2.67 -0.55
CA THR A 13 -9.18 -3.73 0.46
C THR A 13 -9.60 -3.14 1.80
N ARG A 14 -8.96 -2.05 2.23
CA ARG A 14 -9.34 -1.33 3.47
C ARG A 14 -10.71 -0.69 3.40
N LEU A 15 -11.08 -0.14 2.25
CA LEU A 15 -12.39 0.46 2.04
C LEU A 15 -13.49 -0.61 2.17
N VAL A 16 -13.28 -1.79 1.58
CA VAL A 16 -14.18 -2.94 1.70
C VAL A 16 -14.14 -3.54 3.12
N ALA A 17 -13.05 -3.36 3.87
CA ALA A 17 -13.00 -3.76 5.27
C ALA A 17 -13.87 -2.86 6.17
N SER A 18 -13.82 -1.54 5.94
CA SER A 18 -14.56 -0.56 6.73
C SER A 18 -16.04 -0.50 6.37
N ARG A 19 -16.39 -0.83 5.13
CA ARG A 19 -17.75 -0.94 4.62
C ARG A 19 -18.10 -2.42 4.54
N ARG A 20 -18.95 -2.94 5.43
CA ARG A 20 -19.38 -4.37 5.43
C ARG A 20 -19.70 -4.92 4.02
N ALA A 21 -20.20 -4.06 3.14
CA ALA A 21 -20.39 -4.31 1.72
C ALA A 21 -20.32 -2.97 0.95
N ILE A 22 -19.77 -2.95 -0.27
CA ILE A 22 -19.71 -1.76 -1.14
C ILE A 22 -20.18 -2.11 -2.55
N ASP A 23 -20.98 -1.26 -3.19
CA ASP A 23 -21.42 -1.50 -4.58
C ASP A 23 -20.42 -0.95 -5.61
N TYR A 24 -20.56 -1.39 -6.87
CA TYR A 24 -19.65 -0.97 -7.94
C TYR A 24 -19.73 0.53 -8.25
N ASP A 25 -20.92 1.14 -8.10
CA ASP A 25 -21.12 2.57 -8.38
C ASP A 25 -20.34 3.43 -7.37
N GLU A 26 -20.34 3.04 -6.09
CA GLU A 26 -19.50 3.66 -5.06
C GLU A 26 -18.00 3.52 -5.40
N LEU A 27 -17.57 2.34 -5.85
CA LEU A 27 -16.17 2.11 -6.24
C LEU A 27 -15.77 2.95 -7.46
N LEU A 28 -16.64 3.07 -8.45
CA LEU A 28 -16.43 3.92 -9.63
C LEU A 28 -16.30 5.39 -9.22
N SER A 29 -17.11 5.86 -8.28
CA SER A 29 -17.02 7.25 -7.79
C SER A 29 -15.69 7.56 -7.08
N LEU A 30 -15.09 6.57 -6.41
CA LEU A 30 -13.89 6.75 -5.59
C LEU A 30 -12.58 6.53 -6.35
N PHE A 31 -12.58 5.63 -7.33
CA PHE A 31 -11.39 5.21 -8.08
C PHE A 31 -11.42 5.64 -9.55
N GLY A 32 -12.53 6.22 -10.02
CA GLY A 32 -12.68 6.68 -11.40
C GLY A 32 -12.55 5.54 -12.41
N GLU A 33 -12.03 5.84 -13.59
CA GLU A 33 -11.88 4.88 -14.70
C GLU A 33 -11.03 3.65 -14.35
N SER A 34 -10.15 3.76 -13.34
CA SER A 34 -9.33 2.64 -12.85
C SER A 34 -10.10 1.63 -11.99
N ALA A 35 -11.35 1.93 -11.60
CA ALA A 35 -12.12 1.09 -10.69
C ALA A 35 -12.29 -0.35 -11.22
N PHE A 36 -12.58 -0.50 -12.52
CA PHE A 36 -12.77 -1.80 -13.14
C PHE A 36 -11.51 -2.68 -13.02
N SER A 37 -10.37 -2.17 -13.50
CA SER A 37 -9.09 -2.89 -13.49
C SER A 37 -8.64 -3.22 -12.07
N LEU A 38 -8.88 -2.29 -11.13
CA LEU A 38 -8.52 -2.46 -9.73
C LEU A 38 -9.36 -3.54 -9.03
N VAL A 39 -10.68 -3.52 -9.25
CA VAL A 39 -11.61 -4.52 -8.71
C VAL A 39 -11.28 -5.90 -9.28
N LYS A 40 -11.12 -6.00 -10.59
CA LYS A 40 -10.78 -7.28 -11.24
C LYS A 40 -9.49 -7.87 -10.69
N LEU A 41 -8.44 -7.07 -10.56
CA LEU A 41 -7.18 -7.53 -9.99
C LEU A 41 -7.32 -7.91 -8.50
N ALA A 42 -8.08 -7.13 -7.73
CA ALA A 42 -8.32 -7.45 -6.32
C ALA A 42 -9.11 -8.76 -6.14
N GLU A 43 -10.01 -9.11 -7.07
CA GLU A 43 -10.70 -10.40 -7.10
C GLU A 43 -9.79 -11.55 -7.51
N GLU A 44 -8.97 -11.37 -8.55
CA GLU A 44 -7.96 -12.35 -8.98
C GLU A 44 -6.97 -12.68 -7.85
N LEU A 45 -6.62 -11.68 -7.03
CA LEU A 45 -5.76 -11.83 -5.85
C LEU A 45 -6.51 -12.32 -4.59
N GLY A 46 -7.83 -12.55 -4.67
CA GLY A 46 -8.66 -13.00 -3.54
C GLY A 46 -8.77 -11.99 -2.39
N LEU A 47 -8.46 -10.72 -2.65
CA LEU A 47 -8.55 -9.63 -1.68
C LEU A 47 -10.01 -9.27 -1.40
N ILE A 48 -10.82 -9.26 -2.45
CA ILE A 48 -12.27 -9.03 -2.38
C ILE A 48 -13.01 -10.15 -3.10
N LYS A 49 -14.31 -10.26 -2.83
CA LYS A 49 -15.24 -11.13 -3.54
C LYS A 49 -16.55 -10.40 -3.72
N TRP A 50 -17.23 -10.65 -4.83
CA TRP A 50 -18.55 -10.09 -5.08
C TRP A 50 -19.67 -11.09 -4.85
N ALA A 51 -20.85 -10.56 -4.56
CA ALA A 51 -22.11 -11.28 -4.58
C ALA A 51 -23.16 -10.44 -5.30
N ARG A 52 -24.08 -11.13 -5.97
CA ARG A 52 -25.28 -10.49 -6.53
C ARG A 52 -26.28 -10.26 -5.40
N VAL A 53 -26.77 -9.03 -5.27
CA VAL A 53 -27.83 -8.68 -4.34
C VAL A 53 -29.00 -8.12 -5.14
N ASP A 54 -30.18 -8.71 -4.96
CA ASP A 54 -31.41 -8.26 -5.61
C ASP A 54 -32.27 -7.49 -4.59
N ALA A 55 -32.10 -6.18 -4.56
CA ALA A 55 -32.84 -5.24 -3.71
C ALA A 55 -33.52 -4.16 -4.56
N GLY A 56 -34.50 -4.56 -5.37
CA GLY A 56 -35.23 -3.70 -6.32
C GLY A 56 -34.50 -3.41 -7.63
N ARG A 57 -33.16 -3.34 -7.62
CA ARG A 57 -32.28 -3.46 -8.80
C ARG A 57 -31.17 -4.46 -8.48
N THR A 58 -30.83 -5.30 -9.45
CA THR A 58 -29.67 -6.20 -9.35
C THR A 58 -28.40 -5.35 -9.25
N LYS A 59 -27.64 -5.52 -8.18
CA LYS A 59 -26.32 -4.88 -8.00
C LYS A 59 -25.26 -5.90 -7.60
N ALA A 60 -24.03 -5.67 -8.06
CA ALA A 60 -22.85 -6.37 -7.58
C ALA A 60 -22.34 -5.67 -6.31
N VAL A 61 -22.19 -6.43 -5.23
CA VAL A 61 -21.71 -5.93 -3.95
C VAL A 61 -20.44 -6.68 -3.56
N TYR A 62 -19.39 -5.93 -3.24
CA TYR A 62 -18.07 -6.44 -2.90
C TYR A 62 -17.88 -6.50 -1.39
N THR A 63 -17.28 -7.60 -0.95
CA THR A 63 -16.94 -7.89 0.45
C THR A 63 -15.52 -8.45 0.53
N LEU A 64 -14.93 -8.46 1.73
CA LEU A 64 -13.57 -8.99 1.89
C LEU A 64 -13.48 -10.48 1.56
N GLY A 65 -12.49 -10.82 0.75
CA GLY A 65 -12.05 -12.18 0.50
C GLY A 65 -11.13 -12.69 1.63
N PRO A 66 -10.76 -13.99 1.62
CA PRO A 66 -9.85 -14.57 2.60
C PRO A 66 -8.47 -13.90 2.63
N ALA A 67 -7.88 -13.58 1.47
CA ALA A 67 -6.58 -12.93 1.40
C ALA A 67 -6.66 -11.47 1.89
N GLY A 68 -7.75 -10.78 1.56
CA GLY A 68 -7.99 -9.41 2.04
C GLY A 68 -8.13 -9.35 3.56
N ARG A 69 -8.83 -10.30 4.18
CA ARG A 69 -8.90 -10.41 5.65
C ARG A 69 -7.53 -10.60 6.30
N ARG A 70 -6.67 -11.44 5.72
CA ARG A 70 -5.30 -11.62 6.21
C ARG A 70 -4.48 -10.34 6.09
N LEU A 71 -4.53 -9.71 4.92
CA LEU A 71 -3.85 -8.44 4.65
C LEU A 71 -4.28 -7.35 5.64
N ILE A 72 -5.58 -7.23 5.92
CA ILE A 72 -6.08 -6.27 6.90
C ILE A 72 -5.60 -6.61 8.31
N GLY A 73 -5.71 -7.88 8.73
CA GLY A 73 -5.22 -8.32 10.04
C GLY A 73 -3.71 -8.10 10.22
N GLU A 74 -2.90 -8.23 9.17
CA GLU A 74 -1.48 -7.88 9.18
C GLU A 74 -1.27 -6.36 9.29
N THR A 75 -2.10 -5.56 8.60
CA THR A 75 -2.02 -4.09 8.68
C THR A 75 -2.48 -3.51 10.02
N GLU A 76 -3.43 -4.14 10.69
CA GLU A 76 -3.91 -3.74 12.04
C GLU A 76 -2.87 -4.04 13.13
N ARG A 77 -1.97 -4.99 12.90
CA ARG A 77 -0.85 -5.32 13.81
C ARG A 77 0.36 -4.41 13.62
N GLY A 78 0.29 -3.47 12.69
CA GLY A 78 1.42 -2.66 12.24
C GLY A 78 2.22 -3.41 11.18
N CYS A 79 2.28 -2.85 9.98
CA CYS A 79 3.05 -3.45 8.90
C CYS A 79 4.55 -3.29 9.15
N GLY A 80 5.30 -4.38 8.96
CA GLY A 80 6.74 -4.33 8.82
C GLY A 80 7.14 -3.45 7.64
N ILE A 81 8.20 -2.67 7.84
CA ILE A 81 8.87 -1.91 6.78
C ILE A 81 10.23 -2.57 6.56
N SER A 82 10.51 -2.99 5.33
CA SER A 82 11.83 -3.45 4.94
C SER A 82 12.31 -2.68 3.72
N ALA A 83 13.61 -2.62 3.51
CA ALA A 83 14.18 -2.01 2.32
C ALA A 83 15.33 -2.87 1.80
N ARG A 84 15.54 -2.81 0.49
CA ARG A 84 16.64 -3.49 -0.19
C ARG A 84 17.08 -2.69 -1.39
N VAL A 85 18.36 -2.80 -1.71
CA VAL A 85 18.90 -2.27 -2.97
C VAL A 85 19.06 -3.43 -3.93
N ASN A 86 18.54 -3.29 -5.14
CA ASN A 86 18.75 -4.25 -6.22
C ASN A 86 19.10 -3.50 -7.50
N TYR A 87 20.21 -3.88 -8.14
CA TYR A 87 20.73 -3.22 -9.35
C TYR A 87 20.82 -1.68 -9.24
N GLY A 88 21.24 -1.17 -8.08
CA GLY A 88 21.36 0.28 -7.83
C GLY A 88 20.03 1.01 -7.60
N VAL A 89 18.91 0.28 -7.54
CA VAL A 89 17.58 0.83 -7.26
C VAL A 89 17.17 0.45 -5.84
N LEU A 90 16.73 1.44 -5.06
CA LEU A 90 16.16 1.22 -3.74
C LEU A 90 14.70 0.79 -3.86
N TYR A 91 14.37 -0.31 -3.20
CA TYR A 91 13.02 -0.81 -3.03
C TYR A 91 12.67 -0.83 -1.55
N VAL A 92 11.48 -0.35 -1.22
CA VAL A 92 10.93 -0.37 0.13
C VAL A 92 9.66 -1.21 0.09
N GLU A 93 9.57 -2.19 0.97
CA GLU A 93 8.39 -3.03 1.13
C GLU A 93 7.61 -2.59 2.37
N ILE A 94 6.32 -2.33 2.19
CA ILE A 94 5.41 -1.88 3.24
C ILE A 94 4.09 -2.63 3.05
N CYS A 95 3.66 -3.37 4.08
CA CYS A 95 2.43 -4.18 4.01
C CYS A 95 2.41 -5.15 2.80
N GLY A 96 3.55 -5.78 2.48
CA GLY A 96 3.69 -6.68 1.32
C GLY A 96 3.71 -5.99 -0.05
N ALA A 97 3.54 -4.67 -0.09
CA ALA A 97 3.64 -3.88 -1.31
C ALA A 97 5.07 -3.36 -1.49
N VAL A 98 5.65 -3.60 -2.67
CA VAL A 98 7.00 -3.14 -3.01
C VAL A 98 6.94 -1.83 -3.77
N TYR A 99 7.61 -0.81 -3.23
CA TYR A 99 7.71 0.53 -3.79
C TYR A 99 9.15 0.76 -4.25
N ARG A 100 9.32 1.26 -5.47
CA ARG A 100 10.59 1.90 -5.83
C ARG A 100 10.68 3.21 -5.07
N ALA A 101 11.80 3.45 -4.39
CA ALA A 101 11.99 4.63 -3.57
C ALA A 101 13.28 5.37 -3.91
N GLU A 102 13.34 6.63 -3.50
CA GLU A 102 14.57 7.40 -3.46
C GLU A 102 15.05 7.54 -2.01
N PRO A 103 16.36 7.45 -1.75
CA PRO A 103 16.92 7.57 -0.41
C PRO A 103 16.99 9.02 0.10
N THR A 104 16.10 9.90 -0.35
CA THR A 104 16.11 11.32 0.04
C THR A 104 15.11 11.56 1.18
N PRO A 105 15.43 12.44 2.16
CA PRO A 105 14.51 12.76 3.25
C PRO A 105 13.12 13.21 2.78
N SER A 106 13.06 14.06 1.75
CA SER A 106 11.81 14.56 1.19
C SER A 106 10.94 13.45 0.59
N TYR A 107 11.55 12.48 -0.10
CA TYR A 107 10.82 11.36 -0.69
C TYR A 107 10.27 10.44 0.41
N LEU A 108 11.10 10.10 1.41
CA LEU A 108 10.69 9.27 2.54
C LEU A 108 9.60 9.94 3.39
N LEU A 109 9.66 11.27 3.56
CA LEU A 109 8.60 12.02 4.23
C LEU A 109 7.30 11.98 3.43
N SER A 110 7.35 12.19 2.11
CA SER A 110 6.17 12.09 1.24
C SER A 110 5.55 10.68 1.27
N MET A 111 6.39 9.63 1.33
CA MET A 111 5.91 8.26 1.53
C MET A 111 5.22 8.11 2.89
N ALA A 112 5.83 8.59 3.97
CA ALA A 112 5.25 8.53 5.31
C ALA A 112 3.88 9.23 5.37
N GLU A 113 3.78 10.45 4.83
CA GLU A 113 2.53 11.22 4.76
C GLU A 113 1.39 10.45 4.08
N LYS A 114 1.71 9.76 2.97
CA LYS A 114 0.72 9.01 2.18
C LYS A 114 0.33 7.68 2.81
N LEU A 115 1.20 7.08 3.61
CA LEU A 115 1.09 5.67 3.98
C LEU A 115 0.89 5.42 5.47
N TYR A 116 1.17 6.35 6.40
CA TYR A 116 1.19 6.05 7.85
C TYR A 116 -0.09 5.43 8.39
N LYS A 117 -1.26 6.03 8.09
CA LYS A 117 -2.56 5.47 8.51
C LYS A 117 -2.82 4.09 7.92
N LEU A 118 -2.33 3.85 6.71
CA LEU A 118 -2.48 2.57 6.02
C LEU A 118 -1.47 1.52 6.51
N ALA A 119 -0.29 1.93 6.93
CA ALA A 119 0.68 1.02 7.51
C ALA A 119 0.36 0.64 8.97
N GLY A 120 -0.71 1.21 9.54
CA GLY A 120 -1.11 0.97 10.93
C GLY A 120 -0.34 1.84 11.93
N TYR A 121 0.33 2.90 11.47
CA TYR A 121 1.04 3.84 12.33
C TYR A 121 0.10 4.95 12.79
N ASN A 122 0.22 5.32 14.06
CA ASN A 122 -0.58 6.39 14.65
C ASN A 122 -0.02 7.78 14.30
N ASP A 123 1.29 7.88 14.12
CA ASP A 123 1.98 9.11 13.74
C ASP A 123 2.83 8.91 12.47
N MET A 124 2.74 9.87 11.55
CA MET A 124 3.60 9.97 10.38
C MET A 124 5.09 10.00 10.77
N ARG A 125 5.45 10.65 11.88
CA ARG A 125 6.84 10.73 12.35
C ARG A 125 7.40 9.37 12.75
N GLU A 126 6.56 8.51 13.33
CA GLU A 126 6.95 7.13 13.66
C GLU A 126 7.23 6.33 12.39
N MET A 127 6.34 6.43 11.40
CA MET A 127 6.56 5.77 10.11
C MET A 127 7.81 6.32 9.40
N TYR A 128 8.02 7.63 9.42
CA TYR A 128 9.21 8.24 8.82
C TYR A 128 10.51 7.72 9.45
N LYS A 129 10.56 7.60 10.78
CA LYS A 129 11.72 7.04 11.50
C LYS A 129 11.96 5.57 11.08
N ALA A 130 10.89 4.77 10.99
CA ALA A 130 10.99 3.38 10.56
C ALA A 130 11.45 3.24 9.09
N LEU A 131 10.88 4.05 8.18
CA LEU A 131 11.31 4.15 6.78
C LEU A 131 12.78 4.51 6.67
N ARG A 132 13.18 5.58 7.36
CA ARG A 132 14.57 6.03 7.38
C ARG A 132 15.47 4.89 7.84
N SER A 133 15.20 4.28 8.99
CA SER A 133 16.00 3.19 9.56
C SER A 133 16.15 2.00 8.60
N ALA A 134 15.06 1.56 7.96
CA ALA A 134 15.09 0.48 6.99
C ALA A 134 15.96 0.84 5.77
N VAL A 135 15.81 2.06 5.25
CA VAL A 135 16.59 2.56 4.12
C VAL A 135 18.07 2.71 4.48
N GLU A 136 18.42 3.23 5.66
CA GLU A 136 19.82 3.32 6.08
C GLU A 136 20.46 1.93 6.14
N THR A 137 19.73 0.95 6.68
CA THR A 137 20.20 -0.44 6.76
C THR A 137 20.45 -1.02 5.38
N ALA A 138 19.51 -0.85 4.45
CA ALA A 138 19.63 -1.33 3.08
C ALA A 138 20.80 -0.70 2.31
N LEU A 139 21.03 0.60 2.53
CA LEU A 139 22.12 1.33 1.87
C LEU A 139 23.50 0.95 2.42
N ARG A 140 23.62 0.64 3.72
CA ARG A 140 24.88 0.12 4.29
C ARG A 140 25.31 -1.20 3.66
N SER A 141 24.35 -1.97 3.16
CA SER A 141 24.60 -3.24 2.46
C SER A 141 24.93 -3.08 0.97
N ALA A 142 24.94 -1.85 0.44
CA ALA A 142 25.10 -1.56 -0.99
C ALA A 142 26.12 -0.41 -1.22
N PRO A 143 27.42 -0.72 -1.32
CA PRO A 143 28.45 0.29 -1.56
C PRO A 143 28.23 1.04 -2.88
N GLY A 144 28.42 2.37 -2.88
CA GLY A 144 28.21 3.26 -4.04
C GLY A 144 26.97 4.17 -3.99
N LEU A 145 26.11 4.04 -2.96
CA LEU A 145 24.98 4.94 -2.70
C LEU A 145 25.24 5.88 -1.50
N GLU A 146 26.47 5.98 -1.00
CA GLU A 146 26.79 6.77 0.21
C GLU A 146 26.49 8.27 0.04
N LYS A 147 26.58 8.79 -1.19
CA LYS A 147 26.35 10.20 -1.52
C LYS A 147 24.97 10.74 -1.12
N TYR A 148 23.98 9.85 -0.97
CA TYR A 148 22.62 10.23 -0.60
C TYR A 148 22.47 10.50 0.92
N PHE A 149 23.42 10.05 1.74
CA PHE A 149 23.45 10.32 3.19
C PHE A 149 24.17 11.62 3.57
N LEU A 150 25.12 12.08 2.75
CA LEU A 150 26.05 13.17 3.12
C LEU A 150 25.48 14.59 2.94
N ARG A 151 24.16 14.77 2.78
CA ARG A 151 23.56 16.09 2.52
C ARG A 151 22.51 16.58 3.52
N THR A 152 22.38 15.96 4.69
CA THR A 152 21.40 16.45 5.68
C THR A 152 21.92 16.31 7.11
N GLN A 153 22.89 17.16 7.45
CA GLN A 153 23.07 17.67 8.80
C GLN A 153 22.70 19.16 8.76
N TYR A 154 21.45 19.48 9.10
CA TYR A 154 21.03 20.80 9.55
C TYR A 154 19.95 20.57 10.60
#